data_AF-A0A7J9LRJ9-F1
#
_entry.id   AF-A0A7J9LRJ9-F1
#
_cell.length_a   1.000
_cell.length_b   1.000
_cell.length_c   1.000
_cell.angle_alpha   90.00
_cell.angle_beta   90.00
_cell.angle_gamma   90.00
#
_symmetry.space_group_name_H-M   'P 1'
#
loop_
_entity.id
_entity.type
_entity.pdbx_description
1 polymer ?
#
loop_
_entity_poly.entity_id
_entity_poly.type
_entity_poly.pdbx_seq_one_letter_code
_entity_poly.pdbx_strand_id
1 'polypeptide(L)'
;SSFEDVYKGTIKPADAKGEPLVVAIKKLHKDSIFSFHIHLGTKEWLAEVQFLGVVEHPNLIKLIGHSAVNGKREIPRLLVYEFMQNKSLDYHLFQSAFPPLPWKTRLQIILGAAQGLAYLHEGLAVQVPF
;
A
#
# COMPACT_ATOMS: atom_id res chain seq x y z
N SER A 1 5.42 -9.39 -9.01
CA SER A 1 4.03 -9.63 -9.47
C SER A 1 3.63 -8.46 -10.36
N SER A 2 3.17 -8.73 -11.58
CA SER A 2 3.02 -7.76 -12.67
C SER A 2 1.56 -7.36 -12.85
N PHE A 3 1.01 -6.50 -11.97
CA PHE A 3 -0.35 -5.96 -12.17
C PHE A 3 -0.57 -4.53 -11.66
N GLU A 4 0.45 -3.83 -11.17
CA GLU A 4 0.24 -2.52 -10.55
C GLU A 4 1.29 -1.53 -11.06
N ASP A 5 0.82 -0.50 -11.76
CA ASP A 5 1.65 0.66 -12.07
C ASP A 5 1.86 1.44 -10.78
N VAL A 6 3.01 1.19 -10.13
CA VAL A 6 3.45 1.93 -8.95
C VAL A 6 4.48 2.97 -9.36
N TYR A 7 4.15 4.23 -9.15
CA TYR A 7 4.99 5.37 -9.47
C TYR A 7 5.61 5.97 -8.20
N LYS A 8 6.81 6.51 -8.31
CA LYS A 8 7.41 7.33 -7.25
C LYS A 8 6.93 8.78 -7.43
N GLY A 9 6.43 9.39 -6.35
CA GLY A 9 5.94 10.77 -6.35
C GLY A 9 6.47 11.59 -5.18
N THR A 10 6.10 12.87 -5.14
CA THR A 10 6.37 13.77 -4.00
C THR A 10 5.14 14.58 -3.63
N ILE A 11 4.89 14.76 -2.33
CA ILE A 11 3.84 15.64 -1.80
C ILE A 11 4.53 16.83 -1.13
N LYS A 12 4.15 18.04 -1.54
CA LYS A 12 4.63 19.27 -0.92
C LYS A 12 3.87 19.55 0.38
N PRO A 13 4.54 19.98 1.46
CA PRO A 13 3.89 20.46 2.67
C PRO A 13 2.91 21.60 2.37
N ALA A 14 1.81 21.68 3.12
CA ALA A 14 0.76 22.68 2.92
C ALA A 14 1.23 24.13 3.15
N ASP A 15 2.24 24.32 4.01
CA ASP A 15 2.87 25.61 4.31
C ASP A 15 4.01 25.97 3.33
N ALA A 16 4.30 25.10 2.35
CA ALA A 16 5.43 25.18 1.43
C ALA A 16 6.80 25.35 2.13
N LYS A 17 6.89 25.07 3.43
CA LYS A 17 8.10 25.17 4.24
C LYS A 17 8.46 23.79 4.77
N GLY A 18 9.34 23.10 4.06
CA GLY A 18 9.84 21.79 4.47
C GLY A 18 10.23 20.92 3.28
N GLU A 19 10.86 19.79 3.59
CA GLU A 19 11.23 18.81 2.57
C GLU A 19 9.99 18.09 2.01
N PRO A 20 9.89 17.89 0.68
CA PRO A 20 8.80 17.13 0.09
C PRO A 20 8.76 15.69 0.59
N LEU A 21 7.58 15.21 0.95
CA LEU A 21 7.38 13.82 1.34
C LEU A 21 7.42 12.93 0.10
N VAL A 22 8.35 11.97 0.06
CA VAL A 22 8.44 10.98 -1.02
C VAL A 22 7.39 9.90 -0.80
N VAL A 23 6.61 9.58 -1.84
CA VAL A 23 5.48 8.65 -1.78
C VAL A 23 5.51 7.63 -2.91
N ALA A 24 4.83 6.51 -2.69
CA ALA A 24 4.50 5.52 -3.73
C ALA A 24 3.04 5.70 -4.15
N ILE A 25 2.79 5.82 -5.46
CA ILE A 25 1.46 6.04 -6.04
C ILE A 25 1.09 4.81 -6.84
N LYS A 26 0.14 4.04 -6.35
CA LYS A 26 -0.43 2.88 -7.03
C LYS A 26 -1.64 3.31 -7.84
N LYS A 27 -1.58 3.11 -9.15
CA LYS A 27 -2.70 3.37 -10.06
C LYS A 27 -3.46 2.07 -10.32
N LEU A 28 -4.75 2.08 -10.07
CA LEU A 28 -5.62 0.96 -10.43
C LEU A 28 -6.12 1.15 -11.87
N HIS A 29 -5.84 0.17 -12.73
CA HIS A 29 -6.39 0.13 -14.09
C HIS A 29 -7.90 -0.12 -14.05
N LYS A 30 -8.66 0.61 -14.87
CA LYS A 30 -10.07 0.32 -15.14
C LYS A 30 -10.24 -0.84 -16.14
N ASP A 31 -9.17 -1.13 -16.89
CA ASP A 31 -9.22 -2.00 -18.07
C ASP A 31 -8.66 -3.41 -17.83
N SER A 32 -8.69 -3.92 -16.59
CA SER A 32 -8.67 -5.37 -16.38
C SER A 32 -10.02 -5.95 -16.81
N ILE A 33 -10.11 -6.14 -18.13
CA ILE A 33 -11.21 -6.63 -18.97
C ILE A 33 -11.87 -7.89 -18.37
N PHE A 34 -12.95 -7.68 -17.62
CA PHE A 34 -14.24 -8.39 -17.67
C PHE A 34 -15.14 -7.69 -16.64
N SER A 35 -16.40 -7.43 -16.97
CA SER A 35 -17.35 -6.67 -16.13
C SER A 35 -17.44 -7.16 -14.66
N PHE A 36 -17.10 -8.44 -14.40
CA PHE A 36 -16.96 -9.02 -13.06
C PHE A 36 -15.77 -8.47 -12.26
N HIS A 37 -14.62 -8.23 -12.92
CA HIS A 37 -13.40 -7.71 -12.29
C HIS A 37 -13.46 -6.20 -11.99
N ILE A 38 -14.25 -5.41 -12.73
CA ILE A 38 -14.43 -3.98 -12.41
C ILE A 38 -15.15 -3.80 -11.06
N HIS A 39 -16.13 -4.66 -10.78
CA HIS A 39 -16.82 -4.67 -9.50
C HIS A 39 -15.91 -5.18 -8.38
N LEU A 40 -15.06 -6.18 -8.64
CA LEU A 40 -14.04 -6.64 -7.71
C LEU A 40 -12.98 -5.57 -7.44
N GLY A 41 -12.41 -4.92 -8.44
CA GLY A 41 -11.42 -3.84 -8.26
C GLY A 41 -11.98 -2.61 -7.55
N THR A 42 -13.28 -2.33 -7.71
CA THR A 42 -13.96 -1.31 -6.90
C THR A 42 -14.11 -1.74 -5.43
N LYS A 43 -14.42 -3.02 -5.18
CA LYS A 43 -14.49 -3.59 -3.82
C LYS A 43 -13.12 -3.68 -3.16
N GLU A 44 -12.09 -4.08 -3.89
CA GLU A 44 -10.70 -4.14 -3.44
C GLU A 44 -10.20 -2.74 -3.09
N TRP A 45 -10.45 -1.74 -3.94
CA TRP A 45 -10.11 -0.35 -3.62
C TRP A 45 -10.86 0.16 -2.40
N LEU A 46 -12.17 -0.10 -2.28
CA LEU A 46 -12.96 0.31 -1.12
C LEU A 46 -12.48 -0.37 0.15
N ALA A 47 -12.25 -1.68 0.11
CA ALA A 47 -11.72 -2.45 1.22
C ALA A 47 -10.34 -1.91 1.62
N GLU A 48 -9.45 -1.66 0.66
CA GLU A 48 -8.11 -1.16 0.92
C GLU A 48 -8.13 0.26 1.52
N VAL A 49 -9.01 1.16 1.04
CA VAL A 49 -9.19 2.49 1.64
C VAL A 49 -9.80 2.43 3.04
N GLN A 50 -10.87 1.65 3.23
CA GLN A 50 -11.54 1.52 4.53
C GLN A 50 -10.63 0.87 5.57
N PHE A 51 -9.81 -0.09 5.14
CA PHE A 51 -8.93 -0.86 5.99
C PHE A 51 -7.61 -0.13 6.25
N LEU A 52 -6.87 0.22 5.20
CA LEU A 52 -5.57 0.86 5.37
C LEU A 52 -5.67 2.32 5.81
N GLY A 53 -6.85 2.94 5.68
CA GLY A 53 -7.10 4.28 6.20
C GLY A 53 -7.10 4.36 7.73
N VAL A 54 -7.24 3.24 8.44
CA VAL A 54 -7.34 3.22 9.92
C VAL A 54 -6.24 2.42 10.60
N VAL A 55 -5.43 1.67 9.85
CA VAL A 55 -4.31 0.90 10.43
C VAL A 55 -3.05 1.74 10.55
N GLU A 56 -2.38 1.63 11.68
CA GLU A 56 -1.08 2.25 11.92
C GLU A 56 -0.22 1.30 12.74
N HIS A 57 0.79 0.71 12.09
CA HIS A 57 1.70 -0.24 12.71
C HIS A 57 3.07 -0.20 12.01
N PRO A 58 4.21 -0.28 12.71
CA PRO A 58 5.55 -0.18 12.11
C PRO A 58 5.88 -1.29 11.10
N ASN A 59 5.14 -2.40 11.13
CA ASN A 59 5.30 -3.51 10.17
C ASN A 59 4.16 -3.58 9.13
N LEU A 60 3.37 -2.51 8.97
CA LEU A 60 2.38 -2.35 7.92
C LEU A 60 2.65 -1.08 7.15
N ILE A 61 2.50 -1.14 5.83
CA ILE A 61 2.68 0.05 4.99
C ILE A 61 1.52 1.03 5.21
N LYS A 62 1.85 2.30 5.44
CA LYS A 62 0.88 3.36 5.69
C LYS A 62 0.26 3.87 4.39
N LEU A 63 -1.07 3.85 4.31
CA LEU A 63 -1.82 4.60 3.30
C LEU A 63 -1.85 6.08 3.73
N ILE A 64 -1.22 6.95 2.94
CA ILE A 64 -1.17 8.40 3.16
C ILE A 64 -2.44 9.06 2.63
N GLY A 65 -3.00 8.54 1.54
CA GLY A 65 -4.24 9.08 0.98
C GLY A 65 -4.70 8.36 -0.27
N HIS A 66 -5.85 8.76 -0.77
CA HIS A 66 -6.45 8.22 -1.99
C HIS A 66 -7.11 9.33 -2.80
N SER A 67 -7.30 9.11 -4.10
CA SER A 67 -8.13 10.00 -4.91
C SER A 67 -9.61 9.87 -4.52
N ALA A 68 -10.31 10.97 -4.26
CA ALA A 68 -11.76 10.99 -4.08
C ALA A 68 -12.46 11.34 -5.40
N VAL A 69 -13.55 10.65 -5.72
CA VAL A 69 -14.35 10.93 -6.92
C VAL A 69 -15.24 12.14 -6.62
N ASN A 70 -14.89 13.31 -7.15
CA ASN A 70 -15.73 14.50 -7.08
C ASN A 70 -16.25 14.86 -8.49
N GLY A 71 -17.47 14.43 -8.81
CA GLY A 71 -18.23 14.88 -9.98
C GLY A 71 -18.17 14.01 -11.24
N LYS A 72 -18.68 14.55 -12.36
CA LYS A 72 -18.95 13.86 -13.65
C LYS A 72 -17.71 13.39 -14.42
N ARG A 73 -16.49 13.61 -13.91
CA ARG A 73 -15.25 13.19 -14.55
C ARG A 73 -14.68 11.99 -13.83
N GLU A 74 -14.45 10.94 -14.59
CA GLU A 74 -13.79 9.73 -14.17
C GLU A 74 -12.29 9.97 -13.90
N ILE A 75 -11.93 10.31 -12.66
CA ILE A 75 -10.53 10.37 -12.22
C ILE A 75 -10.01 8.92 -12.06
N PRO A 76 -8.76 8.61 -12.45
CA PRO A 76 -8.15 7.32 -12.14
C PRO A 76 -8.14 7.09 -10.63
N ARG A 77 -8.44 5.86 -10.19
CA ARG A 77 -8.35 5.49 -8.77
C ARG A 77 -6.87 5.38 -8.41
N LEU A 78 -6.42 6.26 -7.52
CA LEU A 78 -5.05 6.32 -7.02
C LEU A 78 -5.05 6.02 -5.52
N LEU A 79 -4.07 5.23 -5.11
CA LEU A 79 -3.72 4.99 -3.72
C LEU A 79 -2.29 5.50 -3.50
N VAL A 80 -2.09 6.26 -2.43
CA VAL A 80 -0.82 6.91 -2.12
C VAL A 80 -0.31 6.36 -0.79
N TYR A 81 0.84 5.71 -0.82
CA TYR A 81 1.49 5.10 0.33
C TYR A 81 2.79 5.81 0.66
N GLU A 82 3.29 5.55 1.87
CA GLU A 82 4.68 5.86 2.18
C GLU A 82 5.64 5.14 1.21
N PHE A 83 6.78 5.77 0.94
CA PHE A 83 7.75 5.21 0.02
C PHE A 83 8.74 4.27 0.73
N MET A 84 8.69 2.99 0.36
CA MET A 84 9.62 1.97 0.85
C MET A 84 10.96 2.03 0.09
N GLN A 85 11.96 2.69 0.69
CA GLN A 85 13.27 2.95 0.07
C GLN A 85 14.05 1.69 -0.31
N ASN A 86 13.89 0.62 0.47
CA ASN A 86 14.64 -0.63 0.30
C ASN A 86 14.01 -1.60 -0.69
N LYS A 87 13.06 -1.17 -1.52
CA LYS A 87 12.32 -2.05 -2.45
C LYS A 87 11.63 -3.20 -1.69
N SER A 88 11.09 -4.15 -2.43
CA SER A 88 10.37 -5.28 -1.89
C SER A 88 11.30 -6.39 -1.39
N LEU A 89 10.80 -7.26 -0.51
CA LEU A 89 11.57 -8.41 -0.04
C LEU A 89 11.86 -9.41 -1.18
N ASP A 90 10.94 -9.58 -2.14
CA ASP A 90 11.17 -10.44 -3.30
C ASP A 90 12.37 -9.98 -4.14
N TYR A 91 12.58 -8.66 -4.24
CA TYR A 91 13.74 -8.08 -4.91
C TYR A 91 15.05 -8.55 -4.25
N HIS A 92 15.10 -8.59 -2.91
CA HIS A 92 16.29 -9.03 -2.18
C HIS A 92 16.45 -10.56 -2.10
N LEU A 93 15.36 -11.31 -2.21
CA LEU A 93 15.40 -12.77 -2.10
C LEU A 93 15.70 -13.47 -3.42
N PHE A 94 15.22 -12.93 -4.54
CA PHE A 94 15.20 -13.64 -5.82
C PHE A 94 16.06 -12.99 -6.92
N GLN A 95 16.60 -11.79 -6.70
CA GLN A 95 17.59 -11.26 -7.65
C GLN A 95 18.96 -11.86 -7.40
N SER A 96 19.51 -12.49 -8.45
CA SER A 96 20.83 -13.13 -8.45
C SER A 96 22.00 -12.20 -8.15
N ALA A 97 21.77 -10.88 -8.19
CA ALA A 97 22.77 -9.86 -7.92
C ALA A 97 23.06 -9.64 -6.42
N PHE A 98 22.23 -10.17 -5.52
CA PHE A 98 22.41 -9.96 -4.07
C PHE A 98 22.84 -11.24 -3.35
N PRO A 99 23.74 -11.13 -2.36
CA PRO A 99 24.02 -12.25 -1.48
C PRO A 99 22.76 -12.63 -0.69
N PRO A 100 22.61 -13.92 -0.31
CA PRO A 100 21.50 -14.33 0.54
C PRO A 100 21.45 -13.51 1.83
N LEU A 101 20.24 -13.11 2.24
CA LEU A 101 20.05 -12.38 3.49
C LEU A 101 20.61 -13.17 4.69
N PRO A 102 21.36 -12.54 5.61
CA PRO A 102 21.84 -13.18 6.84
C PRO A 102 20.69 -13.76 7.67
N TRP A 103 20.93 -14.87 8.36
CA TRP A 103 19.91 -15.56 9.16
C TRP A 103 19.25 -14.65 10.21
N LYS A 104 20.07 -13.85 10.92
CA LYS A 104 19.57 -12.85 11.88
C LYS A 104 18.56 -11.89 11.24
N THR A 105 18.84 -11.39 10.04
CA THR A 105 17.95 -10.50 9.29
C THR A 105 16.65 -11.21 8.90
N ARG A 106 16.72 -12.47 8.46
CA ARG A 106 15.54 -13.26 8.13
C ARG A 106 14.62 -13.43 9.33
N LEU A 107 15.17 -13.73 10.51
CA LEU A 107 14.39 -13.84 11.74
C LEU A 107 13.70 -12.51 12.11
N GLN A 108 14.38 -11.38 11.93
CA GLN A 108 13.77 -10.05 12.16
C GLN A 108 12.62 -9.76 11.17
N ILE A 109 12.79 -10.12 9.90
CA ILE A 109 11.74 -9.99 8.89
C ILE A 109 10.52 -10.86 9.25
N ILE A 110 10.75 -12.12 9.63
CA ILE A 110 9.68 -13.05 10.03
C ILE A 110 8.95 -12.50 11.27
N LEU A 111 9.69 -12.03 12.28
CA LEU A 111 9.10 -11.46 13.49
C LEU A 111 8.25 -10.23 13.16
N GLY A 112 8.77 -9.28 12.37
CA GLY A 112 8.02 -8.10 11.97
C GLY A 112 6.76 -8.44 11.16
N ALA A 113 6.84 -9.39 10.24
CA ALA A 113 5.68 -9.87 9.49
C ALA A 113 4.62 -10.51 10.41
N ALA A 114 5.06 -11.31 11.40
CA ALA A 114 4.17 -11.90 12.39
C ALA A 114 3.50 -10.86 13.29
N GLN A 115 4.24 -9.83 13.71
CA GLN A 115 3.71 -8.70 14.50
C GLN A 115 2.67 -7.90 13.72
N GLY A 116 2.97 -7.56 12.46
CA GLY A 116 2.00 -6.90 11.57
C GLY A 116 0.74 -7.74 11.37
N LEU A 117 0.90 -9.06 11.14
CA LEU A 117 -0.23 -9.97 10.97
C LEU A 117 -1.06 -10.11 12.25
N ALA A 118 -0.42 -10.20 13.42
CA ALA A 118 -1.10 -10.23 14.71
C ALA A 118 -1.93 -8.95 14.94
N TYR A 119 -1.34 -7.79 14.68
CA TYR A 119 -2.06 -6.50 14.74
C TYR A 119 -3.29 -6.49 13.83
N LEU A 120 -3.15 -6.97 12.58
CA LEU A 120 -4.28 -7.08 11.66
C LEU A 120 -5.36 -8.00 12.21
N HIS A 121 -4.99 -9.14 12.81
CA HIS A 121 -5.96 -10.08 13.38
C HIS A 121 -6.67 -9.54 14.63
N GLU A 122 -5.99 -8.76 15.46
CA GLU A 122 -6.53 -8.23 16.72
C GLU A 122 -7.34 -6.93 16.52
N GLY A 123 -6.93 -6.05 15.60
CA GLY A 123 -7.53 -4.74 15.37
C GLY A 123 -8.85 -4.73 14.57
N LEU A 124 -9.26 -5.86 13.99
CA LEU A 124 -10.45 -5.97 13.13
C LEU A 124 -11.69 -6.54 13.81
N ALA A 125 -11.61 -6.89 15.09
CA ALA A 125 -12.75 -7.43 15.83
C ALA A 125 -13.75 -6.37 16.29
N VAL A 126 -13.49 -5.06 16.11
CA VAL A 126 -14.33 -4.01 16.71
C VAL A 126 -14.54 -2.84 15.74
N GLN A 127 -15.66 -2.89 15.01
CA GLN A 127 -16.76 -1.90 14.90
C GLN A 127 -17.43 -2.03 13.54
N VAL A 128 -18.40 -2.94 13.45
CA VAL A 128 -19.53 -2.78 12.53
C VAL A 128 -20.62 -2.11 13.37
N PRO A 129 -20.85 -0.78 13.27
CA PRO A 129 -22.07 -0.22 13.80
C PRO A 129 -23.22 -0.70 12.91
N PHE A 130 -24.18 -1.40 13.51
CA PHE A 130 -25.51 -1.54 12.93
C PHE A 130 -26.15 -0.17 12.72
#